data_AF-A0A521HZ10-F1
#
_entry.id   AF-A0A521HZ10-F1
#
_cell.length_a   1.000
_cell.length_b   1.000
_cell.length_c   1.000
_cell.angle_alpha   90.00
_cell.angle_beta   90.00
_cell.angle_gamma   90.00
#
_symmetry.space_group_name_H-M   'P 1'
#
loop_
_entity.id
_entity.type
_entity.pdbx_description
1 polymer ?
#
loop_
_entity_poly.entity_id
_entity_poly.type
_entity_poly.pdbx_seq_one_letter_code
_entity_poly.pdbx_strand_id
1 'polypeptide(L)'
;MAKKGTSEHATEEAKKEGSRIAGTFRKIVLASVGAVGVAQDEVTHLIDRMVERGEITEKDARKLVNDVQKEVNKRRKGGQTKAEKEMEGMMEKLNVPSKADIEDLTKQVTELSKRIEELKAGMGK
;
A
#
# COMPACT_ATOMS: atom_id res chain seq x y z
N MET A 1 19.05 30.01 -46.12
CA MET A 1 18.09 29.71 -45.03
C MET A 1 18.14 28.20 -44.74
N ALA A 2 19.03 27.69 -43.88
CA ALA A 2 19.13 26.23 -43.65
C ALA A 2 19.84 25.84 -42.33
N LYS A 3 19.54 26.48 -41.20
CA LYS A 3 20.20 26.14 -39.91
C LYS A 3 19.29 26.19 -38.69
N LYS A 4 18.00 25.85 -38.83
CA LYS A 4 17.04 25.88 -37.70
C LYS A 4 16.54 24.50 -37.23
N GLY A 5 16.59 23.46 -38.08
CA GLY A 5 16.00 22.14 -37.77
C GLY A 5 16.85 21.18 -36.92
N THR A 6 18.16 21.40 -36.78
CA THR A 6 19.06 20.44 -36.10
C THR A 6 19.21 20.68 -34.59
N SER A 7 18.78 21.83 -34.09
CA SER A 7 18.93 22.21 -32.67
C SER A 7 17.78 21.73 -31.77
N GLU A 8 16.60 21.47 -32.35
CA GLU A 8 15.39 21.14 -31.60
C GLU A 8 15.30 19.63 -31.29
N HIS A 9 15.78 18.77 -32.20
CA HIS A 9 15.79 17.32 -31.98
C HIS A 9 16.77 16.86 -30.90
N ALA A 10 17.94 17.51 -30.77
CA ALA A 10 18.93 17.16 -29.75
C ALA A 10 18.50 17.53 -28.32
N THR A 11 17.67 18.58 -28.17
CA THR A 11 17.14 19.01 -26.87
C THR A 11 15.96 18.16 -26.39
N GLU A 12 15.21 17.55 -27.32
CA GLU A 12 14.07 16.69 -26.99
C GLU A 12 14.49 15.30 -26.53
N GLU A 13 15.54 14.73 -27.12
CA GLU A 13 16.10 13.43 -26.72
C GLU A 13 16.76 13.48 -25.34
N ALA A 14 17.54 14.53 -25.06
CA ALA A 14 18.15 14.76 -23.74
C ALA A 14 17.09 14.92 -22.62
N LYS A 15 15.93 15.54 -22.92
CA LYS A 15 14.84 15.71 -21.96
C LYS A 15 14.06 14.42 -21.72
N LYS A 16 13.90 13.58 -22.75
CA LYS A 16 13.32 12.22 -22.62
C LYS A 16 14.22 11.28 -21.82
N GLU A 17 15.53 11.36 -22.01
CA GLU A 17 16.50 10.58 -21.24
C GLU A 17 16.57 11.06 -19.78
N GLY A 18 16.65 12.37 -19.53
CA GLY A 18 16.60 12.92 -18.17
C GLY A 18 15.33 12.55 -17.40
N SER A 19 14.17 12.54 -18.09
CA SER A 19 12.89 12.10 -17.52
C SER A 19 12.85 10.60 -17.22
N ARG A 20 13.46 9.77 -18.07
CA ARG A 20 13.59 8.32 -17.83
C ARG A 20 14.54 8.01 -16.69
N ILE A 21 15.66 8.74 -16.57
CA ILE A 21 16.63 8.59 -15.48
C ILE A 21 15.98 9.01 -14.16
N ALA A 22 15.32 10.18 -14.12
CA ALA A 22 14.57 10.63 -12.95
C ALA A 22 13.43 9.67 -12.57
N GLY A 23 12.70 9.13 -13.55
CA GLY A 23 11.65 8.13 -13.34
C GLY A 23 12.18 6.80 -12.79
N THR A 24 13.36 6.36 -13.24
CA THR A 24 14.02 5.14 -12.75
C THR A 24 14.55 5.34 -11.33
N PHE A 25 15.18 6.49 -11.05
CA PHE A 25 15.63 6.85 -9.69
C PHE A 25 14.44 6.89 -8.72
N ARG A 26 13.35 7.53 -9.12
CA ARG A 26 12.13 7.59 -8.33
C ARG A 26 11.55 6.20 -8.05
N LYS A 27 11.56 5.29 -9.03
CA LYS A 27 11.13 3.89 -8.82
C LYS A 27 12.05 3.14 -7.87
N ILE A 28 13.37 3.33 -7.96
CA ILE A 28 14.36 2.72 -7.06
C ILE A 28 14.15 3.21 -5.63
N VAL A 29 13.98 4.52 -5.44
CA VAL A 29 13.67 5.12 -4.12
C VAL A 29 12.35 4.60 -3.57
N LEU A 30 11.30 4.49 -4.41
CA LEU A 30 10.01 3.94 -3.98
C LEU A 30 10.06 2.43 -3.69
N ALA A 31 10.96 1.69 -4.33
CA ALA A 31 11.19 0.28 -4.05
C ALA A 31 11.99 0.09 -2.75
N SER A 32 12.98 0.95 -2.47
CA SER A 32 13.79 0.88 -1.25
C SER A 32 13.03 1.26 0.02
N VAL A 33 11.98 2.10 -0.08
CA VAL A 33 11.07 2.40 1.03
C VAL A 33 10.41 1.13 1.62
N GLY A 34 10.41 0.00 0.89
CA GLY A 34 9.92 -1.28 1.39
C GLY A 34 10.94 -2.21 2.06
N ALA A 35 12.25 -2.05 1.82
CA ALA A 35 13.29 -2.98 2.30
C ALA A 35 14.08 -2.46 3.51
N VAL A 36 14.05 -1.15 3.79
CA VAL A 36 14.84 -0.49 4.85
C VAL A 36 13.98 0.26 5.88
N GLY A 37 12.64 0.27 5.74
CA GLY A 37 11.75 0.92 6.72
C GLY A 37 11.96 2.44 6.81
N VAL A 38 12.09 3.12 5.66
CA VAL A 38 12.26 4.58 5.65
C VAL A 38 10.92 5.27 5.97
N ALA A 39 10.91 6.15 6.98
CA ALA A 39 9.74 6.92 7.37
C ALA A 39 9.40 8.03 6.36
N GLN A 40 8.13 8.46 6.31
CA GLN A 40 7.69 9.55 5.42
C GLN A 40 8.45 10.86 5.70
N ASP A 41 8.79 11.11 6.97
CA ASP A 41 9.53 12.30 7.39
C ASP A 41 10.96 12.30 6.84
N GLU A 42 11.63 11.15 6.83
CA GLU A 42 12.99 11.00 6.30
C GLU A 42 13.05 11.23 4.78
N VAL A 43 12.03 10.74 4.06
CA VAL A 43 11.90 10.99 2.61
C VAL A 43 11.63 12.46 2.32
N THR A 44 10.79 13.11 3.13
CA THR A 44 10.51 14.54 3.00
C THR A 44 11.77 15.36 3.25
N HIS A 45 12.53 15.02 4.30
CA HIS A 45 13.78 15.69 4.64
C HIS A 45 14.88 15.50 3.57
N LEU A 46 14.90 14.35 2.89
CA LEU A 46 15.78 14.14 1.74
C LEU A 46 15.40 15.04 0.56
N ILE A 47 14.10 15.13 0.25
CA ILE A 47 13.58 15.98 -0.82
C ILE A 47 13.88 17.46 -0.52
N ASP A 48 13.70 17.91 0.72
CA ASP A 48 14.00 19.29 1.13
C ASP A 48 15.48 19.62 0.96
N ARG A 49 16.39 18.71 1.34
CA ARG A 49 17.84 18.88 1.10
C ARG A 49 18.17 19.00 -0.39
N MET A 50 17.44 18.30 -1.27
CA MET A 50 17.64 18.44 -2.72
C MET A 50 17.17 19.81 -3.23
N VAL A 51 16.16 20.43 -2.61
CA VAL A 51 15.74 21.81 -2.92
C VAL A 51 16.80 22.80 -2.45
N GLU A 52 17.30 22.66 -1.22
CA GLU A 52 18.33 23.54 -0.64
C GLU A 52 19.63 23.52 -1.46
N ARG A 53 19.99 22.36 -2.00
CA ARG A 53 21.17 22.19 -2.88
C ARG A 53 20.90 22.67 -4.32
N GLY A 54 19.69 23.11 -4.63
CA GLY A 54 19.28 23.53 -5.97
C GLY A 54 19.18 22.38 -6.98
N GLU A 55 19.18 21.12 -6.52
CA GLU A 55 19.09 19.93 -7.37
C GLU A 55 17.67 19.74 -7.94
N ILE A 56 16.64 20.22 -7.23
CA ILE A 56 15.24 20.21 -7.66
C ILE A 56 14.54 21.53 -7.31
N THR A 57 13.47 21.85 -8.04
CA THR A 57 12.64 23.03 -7.73
C THR A 57 11.66 22.73 -6.60
N GLU A 58 11.19 23.76 -5.88
CA GLU A 58 10.12 23.61 -4.88
C GLU A 58 8.86 22.95 -5.45
N LYS A 59 8.55 23.23 -6.72
CA LYS A 59 7.39 22.66 -7.41
C LYS A 59 7.54 21.15 -7.61
N ASP A 60 8.74 20.71 -7.93
CA ASP A 60 9.06 19.29 -8.14
C ASP A 60 9.12 18.54 -6.81
N ALA A 61 9.66 19.17 -5.76
CA ALA A 61 9.64 18.65 -4.39
C ALA A 61 8.20 18.37 -3.91
N ARG A 62 7.30 19.34 -4.05
CA ARG A 62 5.87 19.16 -3.69
C ARG A 62 5.21 18.02 -4.47
N LYS A 63 5.57 17.82 -5.74
CA LYS A 63 5.08 16.66 -6.52
C LYS A 63 5.62 15.35 -5.99
N LEU A 64 6.92 15.28 -5.69
CA LEU A 64 7.58 14.08 -5.19
C LEU A 64 6.99 13.63 -3.85
N VAL A 65 6.80 14.55 -2.89
CA VAL A 65 6.18 14.25 -1.59
C VAL A 65 4.78 13.66 -1.78
N ASN A 66 3.94 14.32 -2.59
CA ASN A 66 2.58 13.85 -2.87
C ASN A 66 2.56 12.45 -3.51
N ASP A 67 3.50 12.20 -4.41
CA ASP A 67 3.57 10.94 -5.13
C ASP A 67 4.08 9.79 -4.25
N VAL A 68 5.04 10.05 -3.37
CA VAL A 68 5.47 9.10 -2.33
C VAL A 68 4.29 8.77 -1.42
N GLN A 69 3.55 9.78 -0.95
CA GLN A 69 2.42 9.55 -0.06
C GLN A 69 1.29 8.74 -0.73
N LYS A 70 1.01 8.99 -2.00
CA LYS A 70 0.06 8.19 -2.79
C LYS A 70 0.51 6.74 -2.97
N GLU A 71 1.79 6.52 -3.28
CA GLU A 71 2.32 5.17 -3.46
C GLU A 71 2.34 4.39 -2.15
N VAL A 72 2.71 5.03 -1.03
CA VAL A 72 2.65 4.43 0.32
C VAL A 72 1.21 4.05 0.66
N ASN A 73 0.24 4.94 0.45
CA ASN A 73 -1.17 4.64 0.71
C ASN A 73 -1.71 3.51 -0.16
N LYS A 74 -1.33 3.47 -1.44
CA LYS A 74 -1.69 2.40 -2.37
C LYS A 74 -1.10 1.05 -1.93
N ARG A 75 0.16 1.04 -1.50
CA ARG A 75 0.84 -0.16 -1.00
C ARG A 75 0.30 -0.61 0.35
N ARG A 76 -0.07 0.30 1.25
CA ARG A 76 -0.74 -0.06 2.52
C ARG A 76 -2.07 -0.76 2.27
N LYS A 77 -2.94 -0.19 1.43
CA LYS A 77 -4.24 -0.81 1.09
C LYS A 77 -4.09 -2.14 0.32
N GLY A 78 -3.17 -2.20 -0.66
CA GLY A 78 -2.91 -3.41 -1.44
C GLY A 78 -2.13 -4.49 -0.69
N GLY A 79 -1.28 -4.11 0.27
CA GLY A 79 -0.51 -5.00 1.11
C GLY A 79 -1.35 -5.59 2.24
N GLN A 80 -2.24 -4.80 2.85
CA GLN A 80 -3.17 -5.26 3.88
C GLN A 80 -4.05 -6.40 3.35
N THR A 81 -4.64 -6.24 2.16
CA THR A 81 -5.47 -7.29 1.52
C THR A 81 -4.70 -8.54 1.11
N LYS A 82 -3.40 -8.45 0.83
CA LYS A 82 -2.56 -9.63 0.55
C LYS A 82 -2.13 -10.33 1.82
N ALA A 83 -1.71 -9.59 2.83
CA ALA A 83 -1.34 -10.13 4.13
C ALA A 83 -2.55 -10.79 4.83
N GLU A 84 -3.73 -10.19 4.75
CA GLU A 84 -4.98 -10.77 5.25
C GLU A 84 -5.29 -12.10 4.55
N LYS A 85 -5.18 -12.17 3.21
CA LYS A 85 -5.39 -13.42 2.45
C LYS A 85 -4.34 -14.49 2.75
N GLU A 86 -3.08 -14.09 2.92
CA GLU A 86 -2.00 -15.02 3.28
C GLU A 86 -2.18 -15.56 4.71
N MET A 87 -2.59 -14.71 5.65
CA MET A 87 -2.94 -15.12 7.02
C MET A 87 -4.18 -16.02 7.04
N GLU A 88 -5.19 -15.72 6.24
CA GLU A 88 -6.40 -16.54 6.10
C GLU A 88 -6.06 -17.94 5.55
N GLY A 89 -5.25 -18.02 4.49
CA GLY A 89 -4.78 -19.30 3.96
C GLY A 89 -3.85 -20.07 4.91
N MET A 90 -3.14 -19.37 5.81
CA MET A 90 -2.39 -20.00 6.91
C MET A 90 -3.30 -20.51 8.03
N MET A 91 -4.34 -19.76 8.40
CA MET A 91 -5.33 -20.19 9.40
C MET A 91 -6.06 -21.45 8.94
N GLU A 92 -6.42 -21.52 7.65
CA GLU A 92 -7.03 -22.71 7.05
C GLU A 92 -6.10 -23.93 7.13
N LYS A 93 -4.81 -23.76 6.80
CA LYS A 93 -3.81 -24.85 6.89
C LYS A 93 -3.47 -25.29 8.30
N LEU A 94 -3.54 -24.37 9.26
CA LEU A 94 -3.28 -24.65 10.68
C LEU A 94 -4.54 -25.10 11.43
N ASN A 95 -5.67 -25.28 10.73
CA ASN A 95 -6.94 -25.70 11.31
C ASN A 95 -7.42 -24.75 12.43
N VAL A 96 -7.03 -23.47 12.35
CA VAL A 96 -7.41 -22.45 13.33
C VAL A 96 -8.75 -21.86 12.89
N PRO A 97 -9.85 -22.09 13.65
CA PRO A 97 -11.17 -21.57 13.28
C PRO A 97 -11.17 -20.04 13.30
N SER A 98 -11.86 -19.44 12.33
CA SER A 98 -11.99 -17.98 12.24
C SER A 98 -12.93 -17.46 13.33
N LYS A 99 -12.87 -16.15 13.61
CA LYS A 99 -13.83 -15.53 14.53
C LYS A 99 -15.27 -15.68 14.07
N ALA A 100 -15.53 -15.63 12.76
CA ALA A 100 -16.86 -15.80 12.21
C ALA A 100 -17.42 -17.21 12.50
N ASP A 101 -16.59 -18.24 12.36
CA ASP A 101 -16.98 -19.62 12.67
C ASP A 101 -17.35 -19.78 14.15
N ILE A 102 -16.57 -19.16 15.06
CA ILE A 102 -16.86 -19.18 16.50
C ILE A 102 -18.18 -18.47 16.81
N GLU A 103 -18.45 -17.33 16.17
CA GLU A 103 -19.70 -16.60 16.36
C GLU A 103 -20.92 -17.39 15.86
N ASP A 104 -20.80 -18.05 14.71
CA ASP A 104 -21.88 -18.87 14.17
C ASP A 104 -22.12 -20.14 15.00
N LEU A 105 -21.07 -20.81 15.48
CA LEU A 105 -21.22 -21.89 16.47
C LEU A 105 -21.89 -21.37 17.75
N THR A 106 -21.52 -20.18 18.23
CA THR A 106 -22.11 -19.60 19.45
C THR A 106 -23.62 -19.35 19.28
N LYS A 107 -24.04 -18.83 18.12
CA LYS A 107 -25.47 -18.66 17.81
C LYS A 107 -26.19 -20.01 17.78
N GLN A 108 -25.63 -21.00 17.10
CA GLN A 108 -26.21 -22.34 17.01
C GLN A 108 -26.34 -22.99 18.40
N VAL A 109 -25.31 -22.87 19.25
CA VAL A 109 -25.34 -23.38 20.63
C VAL A 109 -26.41 -22.67 21.45
N THR A 110 -26.56 -21.37 21.31
CA THR A 110 -27.59 -20.59 22.02
C THR A 110 -28.99 -21.00 21.59
N GLU A 111 -29.21 -21.18 20.29
CA GLU A 111 -30.49 -21.61 19.73
C GLU A 111 -30.84 -23.05 20.16
N LEU A 112 -29.87 -23.96 20.12
CA LEU A 112 -30.06 -25.33 20.61
C LEU A 112 -30.37 -25.34 22.11
N SER A 113 -29.66 -24.54 22.91
CA SER A 113 -29.90 -24.42 24.35
C SER A 113 -31.33 -23.95 24.63
N LYS A 114 -31.82 -22.97 23.87
CA LYS A 114 -33.19 -22.46 23.99
C LYS A 114 -34.23 -23.53 23.65
N ARG A 115 -34.03 -24.27 22.55
CA ARG A 115 -34.93 -25.37 22.15
C ARG A 115 -34.97 -26.49 23.18
N ILE A 116 -33.83 -26.80 23.81
CA ILE A 116 -33.75 -27.79 24.90
C ILE A 116 -34.54 -27.31 26.13
N GLU A 117 -34.42 -26.04 26.51
CA GLU A 117 -35.19 -25.48 27.62
C GLU A 117 -36.70 -25.49 27.35
N GLU A 118 -37.12 -25.12 26.14
CA GLU A 118 -38.54 -25.16 25.72
C GLU A 118 -39.09 -26.60 25.75
N LEU A 119 -38.34 -27.58 25.25
CA LEU A 119 -38.72 -29.00 25.33
C LEU A 119 -38.81 -29.49 26.78
N LYS A 120 -37.84 -29.15 27.63
CA LYS A 120 -37.83 -29.53 29.04
C LYS A 120 -39.01 -28.91 29.80
N ALA A 121 -39.34 -27.65 29.52
CA ALA A 121 -40.50 -26.97 30.09
C ALA A 121 -41.84 -27.58 29.61
N GLY A 122 -41.88 -28.09 28.38
CA GLY A 122 -43.03 -28.82 27.83
C GLY A 122 -43.21 -30.22 28.39
N MET A 123 -42.12 -30.94 28.72
CA MET A 123 -42.16 -32.28 29.33
C MET A 123 -42.43 -32.26 30.85
N GLY A 124 -42.28 -31.11 31.50
CA GLY A 124 -42.56 -30.92 32.94
C GLY A 124 -44.00 -30.55 33.28
N LYS A 125 -44.92 -30.61 32.32
CA LYS A 125 -46.36 -30.40 32.51
C LYS A 125 -47.14 -31.68 32.30
#